data_AF-A0A8T7DCP4-F1
#
_entry.id   AF-A0A8T7DCP4-F1
#
_cell.length_a   1.000
_cell.length_b   1.000
_cell.length_c   1.000
_cell.angle_alpha   90.00
_cell.angle_beta   90.00
_cell.angle_gamma   90.00
#
_symmetry.space_group_name_H-M   'P 1'
#
loop_
_entity.id
_entity.type
_entity.pdbx_description
1 polymer ?
#
loop_
_entity_poly.entity_id
_entity_poly.type
_entity_poly.pdbx_seq_one_letter_code
_entity_poly.pdbx_strand_id
1 'polypeptide(L)'
;MAISAAGVGSGLDINGIVSQLMALERQPINKLESNIRGYESQLSAYGKISSALSSFETAMEGLGSLDKFKVYSAISSDEDVLSASTTSEAAKGTYDIEISRLAQRHKMASDESADTATFTGDLTVTIGADSLTINPAGKTLEEIRDLINNDTDNPGVTASIINVDTGQQRLVLTSEEEGFDNRLQLSGSIATSLNLASINQVAVVGGGGPGGGGPPGGGGGDEITYETITDLADLDASFSVDGFDITSASNQASSVIDGITFELKSLGTATLNIDRDTDEIEKSVEEFVEAYNNLYSTLNDVSNDELQSDSTVRSIQSAIRNVYNSNPVGLTGTFSALIQVGLNTDSKTGELSLDSSDLQNALDLDFQSVADLFANDDQGMAFRLGEIAGQFLDNNGIVKNREENLQSRIDDAEDDIFSLEARMELKEAALRSKFASLDSLIGSMQGTMSFVSQLGSF
;
A
#
# COMPACT_ATOMS: atom_id res chain seq x y z
N MET A 1 -10.84 -38.84 62.54
CA MET A 1 -11.52 -37.51 62.57
C MET A 1 -12.96 -37.74 62.16
N ALA A 2 -13.90 -37.64 63.10
CA ALA A 2 -15.31 -37.77 62.80
C ALA A 2 -15.77 -36.51 62.06
N ILE A 3 -16.39 -36.67 60.89
CA ILE A 3 -17.11 -35.59 60.22
C ILE A 3 -18.38 -35.38 61.05
N SER A 4 -18.33 -34.47 62.03
CA SER A 4 -19.55 -33.93 62.63
C SER A 4 -20.24 -33.11 61.56
N ALA A 5 -21.34 -33.62 60.99
CA ALA A 5 -22.17 -32.87 60.06
C ALA A 5 -22.65 -31.59 60.77
N ALA A 6 -22.17 -30.43 60.30
CA ALA A 6 -22.55 -29.13 60.82
C ALA A 6 -24.07 -28.93 60.70
N GLY A 7 -24.73 -28.51 61.77
CA GLY A 7 -26.17 -28.20 61.78
C GLY A 7 -27.07 -29.29 62.39
N VAL A 8 -26.53 -30.46 62.76
CA VAL A 8 -27.31 -31.55 63.35
C VAL A 8 -27.63 -31.30 64.85
N GLY A 9 -26.88 -30.42 65.52
CA GLY A 9 -27.03 -30.13 66.96
C GLY A 9 -28.02 -29.01 67.32
N SER A 10 -28.24 -28.03 66.43
CA SER A 10 -29.07 -26.83 66.72
C SER A 10 -30.20 -26.56 65.73
N GLY A 11 -30.18 -27.16 64.53
CA GLY A 11 -31.13 -26.87 63.45
C GLY A 11 -30.87 -25.56 62.67
N LEU A 12 -29.73 -24.90 62.90
CA LEU A 12 -29.35 -23.67 62.21
C LEU A 12 -28.68 -23.96 60.84
N ASP A 13 -29.05 -23.19 59.81
CA ASP A 13 -28.38 -23.22 58.51
C ASP A 13 -27.05 -22.45 58.55
N ILE A 14 -26.04 -23.08 59.12
CA ILE A 14 -24.69 -22.52 59.27
C ILE A 14 -24.05 -22.25 57.90
N ASN A 15 -24.30 -23.11 56.91
CA ASN A 15 -23.75 -22.90 55.57
C ASN A 15 -24.36 -21.66 54.90
N GLY A 16 -25.68 -21.46 55.04
CA GLY A 16 -26.36 -20.26 54.57
C GLY A 16 -25.84 -18.98 55.25
N ILE A 17 -25.69 -18.99 56.59
CA ILE A 17 -25.18 -17.83 57.34
C ILE A 17 -23.74 -17.49 56.95
N VAL A 18 -22.86 -18.49 56.88
CA VAL A 18 -21.46 -18.28 56.47
C VAL A 18 -21.41 -17.74 55.04
N SER A 19 -22.18 -18.32 54.12
CA SER A 19 -22.26 -17.84 52.73
C SER A 19 -22.71 -16.38 52.63
N GLN A 20 -23.75 -15.99 53.37
CA GLN A 20 -24.24 -14.60 53.40
C GLN A 20 -23.20 -13.63 53.99
N LEU A 21 -22.50 -14.02 55.05
CA LEU A 21 -21.42 -13.20 55.64
C LEU A 21 -20.24 -13.06 54.67
N MET A 22 -19.86 -14.14 53.98
CA MET A 22 -18.83 -14.12 52.96
C MET A 22 -19.24 -13.26 51.76
N ALA A 23 -20.50 -13.27 51.33
CA ALA A 23 -21.00 -12.42 50.25
C ALA A 23 -20.90 -10.92 50.59
N LEU A 24 -21.12 -10.54 51.84
CA LEU A 24 -20.90 -9.17 52.33
C LEU A 24 -19.41 -8.82 52.39
N GLU A 25 -18.58 -9.77 52.83
CA GLU A 25 -17.14 -9.56 52.89
C GLU A 25 -16.50 -9.46 51.49
N ARG A 26 -17.10 -10.07 50.46
CA ARG A 26 -16.64 -10.00 49.05
C ARG A 26 -16.94 -8.64 48.39
N GLN A 27 -17.72 -7.74 49.00
CA GLN A 27 -18.07 -6.45 48.39
C GLN A 27 -16.87 -5.62 47.89
N PRO A 28 -15.73 -5.52 48.62
CA PRO A 28 -14.54 -4.82 48.13
C PRO A 28 -13.94 -5.47 46.88
N ILE A 29 -13.90 -6.80 46.81
CA ILE A 29 -13.43 -7.55 45.63
C ILE A 29 -14.34 -7.24 44.43
N ASN A 30 -15.66 -7.36 44.60
CA ASN A 30 -16.62 -7.06 43.52
C ASN A 30 -16.47 -5.61 43.00
N LYS A 31 -16.12 -4.67 43.86
CA LYS A 31 -15.84 -3.27 43.48
C LYS A 31 -14.55 -3.17 42.66
N LEU A 32 -13.47 -3.84 43.07
CA LEU A 32 -12.22 -3.88 42.31
C LEU A 32 -12.41 -4.56 40.96
N GLU A 33 -13.10 -5.70 40.90
CA GLU A 33 -13.47 -6.37 39.64
C GLU A 33 -14.27 -5.43 38.72
N SER A 34 -15.17 -4.62 39.28
CA SER A 34 -15.90 -3.61 38.50
C SER A 34 -15.02 -2.45 38.03
N ASN A 35 -14.02 -2.05 38.81
CA ASN A 35 -13.06 -1.03 38.41
C ASN A 35 -12.16 -1.53 37.29
N ILE A 36 -11.67 -2.78 37.38
CA ILE A 36 -10.86 -3.43 36.35
C ILE A 36 -11.61 -3.41 35.01
N ARG A 37 -12.87 -3.86 34.98
CA ARG A 37 -13.70 -3.80 33.76
C ARG A 37 -13.80 -2.39 33.18
N GLY A 38 -13.89 -1.37 34.05
CA GLY A 38 -13.89 0.02 33.63
C GLY A 38 -12.56 0.45 33.01
N TYR A 39 -11.43 0.11 33.65
CA TYR A 39 -10.10 0.42 33.15
C TYR A 39 -9.76 -0.32 31.85
N GLU A 40 -10.15 -1.59 31.72
CA GLU A 40 -10.00 -2.37 30.49
C GLU A 40 -10.80 -1.76 29.33
N SER A 41 -12.03 -1.32 29.60
CA SER A 41 -12.86 -0.63 28.61
C SER A 41 -12.22 0.68 28.16
N GLN A 42 -11.65 1.45 29.09
CA GLN A 42 -10.91 2.68 28.77
C GLN A 42 -9.64 2.37 27.98
N LEU A 43 -8.87 1.35 28.39
CA LEU A 43 -7.64 0.94 27.72
C LEU A 43 -7.90 0.51 26.27
N SER A 44 -8.97 -0.26 26.05
CA SER A 44 -9.43 -0.62 24.70
C SER A 44 -9.79 0.61 23.86
N ALA A 45 -10.49 1.59 24.45
CA ALA A 45 -10.83 2.84 23.77
C ALA A 45 -9.58 3.67 23.42
N TYR A 46 -8.57 3.74 24.30
CA TYR A 46 -7.28 4.34 23.96
C TYR A 46 -6.56 3.57 22.85
N GLY A 47 -6.63 2.24 22.82
CA GLY A 47 -6.11 1.44 21.71
C GLY A 47 -6.76 1.80 20.36
N LYS A 48 -8.08 2.05 20.34
CA LYS A 48 -8.79 2.56 19.14
C LYS A 48 -8.26 3.94 18.73
N ILE A 49 -8.06 4.86 19.69
CA ILE A 49 -7.48 6.18 19.43
C ILE A 49 -6.08 6.07 18.86
N SER A 50 -5.21 5.25 19.47
CA SER A 50 -3.84 5.01 19.01
C SER A 50 -3.81 4.50 17.57
N SER A 51 -4.68 3.54 17.24
CA SER A 51 -4.80 3.01 15.89
C SER A 51 -5.32 4.06 14.90
N ALA A 52 -6.34 4.85 15.27
CA ALA A 52 -6.88 5.88 14.41
C ALA A 52 -5.89 7.02 14.15
N LEU A 53 -5.14 7.45 15.18
CA LEU A 53 -4.08 8.44 15.04
C LEU A 53 -2.95 7.93 14.15
N SER A 54 -2.55 6.67 14.29
CA SER A 54 -1.45 6.09 13.49
C SER A 54 -1.86 5.94 12.02
N SER A 55 -3.09 5.51 11.76
CA SER A 55 -3.64 5.48 10.39
C SER A 55 -3.72 6.89 9.79
N PHE A 56 -4.14 7.88 10.58
CA PHE A 56 -4.20 9.26 10.15
C PHE A 56 -2.80 9.85 9.86
N GLU A 57 -1.82 9.63 10.74
CA GLU A 57 -0.43 10.01 10.54
C GLU A 57 0.13 9.42 9.23
N THR A 58 -0.04 8.11 9.02
CA THR A 58 0.39 7.43 7.78
C THR A 58 -0.27 8.03 6.54
N ALA A 59 -1.58 8.33 6.60
CA ALA A 59 -2.29 8.96 5.49
C ALA A 59 -1.75 10.38 5.22
N MET A 60 -1.49 11.15 6.26
CA MET A 60 -0.91 12.49 6.15
C MET A 60 0.54 12.48 5.62
N GLU A 61 1.36 11.48 5.97
CA GLU A 61 2.69 11.30 5.38
C GLU A 61 2.60 11.03 3.88
N GLY A 62 1.69 10.15 3.45
CA GLY A 62 1.47 9.86 2.03
C GLY A 62 0.96 11.06 1.24
N LEU A 63 0.07 11.87 1.84
CA LEU A 63 -0.48 13.09 1.26
C LEU A 63 0.45 14.31 1.43
N GLY A 64 1.51 14.20 2.22
CA GLY A 64 2.54 15.22 2.37
C GLY A 64 3.48 15.32 1.17
N SER A 65 3.43 14.36 0.24
CA SER A 65 4.26 14.39 -0.97
C SER A 65 3.71 15.36 -2.02
N LEU A 66 4.55 16.29 -2.45
CA LEU A 66 4.24 17.24 -3.52
C LEU A 66 3.84 16.55 -4.84
N ASP A 67 4.34 15.34 -5.10
CA ASP A 67 4.02 14.56 -6.30
C ASP A 67 2.54 14.16 -6.37
N LYS A 68 1.87 14.02 -5.22
CA LYS A 68 0.41 13.77 -5.15
C LYS A 68 -0.42 14.95 -5.63
N PHE A 69 0.15 16.16 -5.56
CA PHE A 69 -0.52 17.40 -5.90
C PHE A 69 0.07 18.08 -7.15
N LYS A 70 1.14 17.53 -7.73
CA LYS A 70 1.78 17.96 -8.98
C LYS A 70 1.60 16.94 -10.11
N VAL A 71 0.39 16.41 -10.21
CA VAL A 71 0.06 15.39 -11.22
C VAL A 71 -0.29 16.06 -12.55
N TYR A 72 0.29 15.52 -13.61
CA TYR A 72 -0.01 15.89 -14.99
C TYR A 72 -0.70 14.72 -15.67
N SER A 73 -1.66 14.99 -16.56
CA SER A 73 -2.23 13.98 -17.44
C SER A 73 -1.68 14.17 -18.84
N ALA A 74 -1.47 13.06 -19.55
CA ALA A 74 -1.12 13.05 -20.96
C ALA A 74 -2.24 12.36 -21.72
N ILE A 75 -2.88 13.08 -22.63
CA ILE A 75 -4.01 12.59 -23.42
C ILE A 75 -3.60 12.58 -24.89
N SER A 76 -3.55 11.40 -25.50
CA SER A 76 -3.30 11.27 -26.93
C SER A 76 -4.58 11.42 -27.73
N SER A 77 -4.48 12.02 -28.92
CA SER A 77 -5.57 12.00 -29.89
C SER A 77 -5.84 10.60 -30.46
N ASP A 78 -4.84 9.71 -30.40
CA ASP A 78 -4.92 8.32 -30.85
C ASP A 78 -4.08 7.41 -29.93
N GLU A 79 -4.76 6.78 -28.96
CA GLU A 79 -4.15 5.90 -27.95
C GLU A 79 -3.68 4.55 -28.51
N ASP A 80 -4.09 4.18 -29.74
CA ASP A 80 -3.61 2.97 -30.43
C ASP A 80 -2.28 3.24 -31.17
N VAL A 81 -1.96 4.51 -31.44
CA VAL A 81 -0.68 4.96 -32.02
C VAL A 81 0.32 5.30 -30.93
N LEU A 82 -0.10 6.09 -29.95
CA LEU A 82 0.78 6.66 -28.92
C LEU A 82 0.03 6.80 -27.60
N SER A 83 0.63 6.34 -26.50
CA SER A 83 0.32 6.81 -25.16
C SER A 83 1.53 7.49 -24.54
N ALA A 84 1.33 8.23 -23.45
CA ALA A 84 2.43 8.75 -22.66
C ALA A 84 2.09 8.75 -21.17
N SER A 85 3.15 8.70 -20.37
CA SER A 85 3.10 8.93 -18.93
C SER A 85 3.91 10.16 -18.58
N THR A 86 3.53 10.80 -17.47
CA THR A 86 4.13 12.05 -17.00
C THR A 86 4.68 11.88 -15.59
N THR A 87 5.52 12.81 -15.20
CA THR A 87 5.99 12.99 -13.81
C THR A 87 5.69 14.42 -13.37
N SER A 88 6.00 14.75 -12.12
CA SER A 88 5.83 16.10 -11.57
C SER A 88 6.73 17.16 -12.22
N GLU A 89 7.75 16.74 -13.00
CA GLU A 89 8.63 17.61 -13.77
C GLU A 89 8.05 18.01 -15.14
N ALA A 90 6.98 17.37 -15.58
CA ALA A 90 6.34 17.70 -16.86
C ALA A 90 5.87 19.16 -16.88
N ALA A 91 5.65 19.70 -18.08
CA ALA A 91 5.08 21.03 -18.29
C ALA A 91 3.83 20.94 -19.17
N LYS A 92 2.87 21.84 -18.95
CA LYS A 92 1.68 21.94 -19.81
C LYS A 92 2.11 22.25 -21.23
N GLY A 93 1.53 21.55 -22.19
CA GLY A 93 1.89 21.72 -23.59
C GLY A 93 1.11 20.78 -24.48
N THR A 94 1.13 21.08 -25.77
CA THR A 94 0.58 20.21 -26.81
C THR A 94 1.73 19.91 -27.76
N TYR A 95 1.91 18.64 -28.08
CA TYR A 95 2.98 18.15 -28.95
C TYR A 95 2.37 17.37 -30.11
N ASP A 96 2.87 17.58 -31.32
CA ASP A 96 2.51 16.77 -32.48
C ASP A 96 3.56 15.67 -32.69
N ILE A 97 3.12 14.42 -32.70
CA ILE A 97 3.99 13.25 -32.83
C ILE A 97 3.69 12.52 -34.13
N GLU A 98 4.74 12.17 -34.87
CA GLU A 98 4.66 11.31 -36.05
C GLU A 98 5.60 10.11 -35.87
N ILE A 99 5.04 8.91 -35.78
CA ILE A 99 5.79 7.66 -35.63
C ILE A 99 5.99 7.04 -37.01
N SER A 100 7.22 7.12 -37.51
CA SER A 100 7.59 6.58 -38.81
C SER A 100 8.13 5.15 -38.73
N ARG A 101 8.67 4.76 -37.55
CA ARG A 101 9.18 3.41 -37.29
C ARG A 101 9.19 3.07 -35.80
N LEU A 102 8.86 1.83 -35.48
CA LEU A 102 8.98 1.27 -34.13
C LEU A 102 10.34 0.58 -33.93
N ALA A 103 10.82 0.60 -32.69
CA ALA A 103 11.99 -0.17 -32.31
C ALA A 103 11.70 -1.67 -32.47
N GLN A 104 12.71 -2.42 -32.88
CA GLN A 104 12.61 -3.85 -33.11
C GLN A 104 13.76 -4.62 -32.44
N ARG A 105 13.46 -5.86 -32.06
CA ARG A 105 14.48 -6.82 -31.61
C ARG A 105 15.21 -7.41 -32.80
N HIS A 106 16.53 -7.51 -32.75
CA HIS A 106 17.30 -8.16 -33.82
C HIS A 106 17.03 -9.66 -33.81
N LYS A 107 16.67 -10.21 -34.97
CA LYS A 107 16.38 -11.63 -35.16
C LYS A 107 17.20 -12.20 -36.30
N MET A 108 17.86 -13.32 -36.05
CA MET A 108 18.60 -14.08 -37.05
C MET A 108 18.09 -15.51 -37.11
N ALA A 109 18.02 -16.08 -38.31
CA ALA A 109 17.62 -17.46 -38.52
C ALA A 109 18.70 -18.22 -39.28
N SER A 110 18.94 -19.47 -38.91
CA SER A 110 19.79 -20.38 -39.66
C SER A 110 19.10 -20.87 -40.94
N ASP A 111 19.90 -21.43 -41.84
CA ASP A 111 19.42 -22.34 -42.86
C ASP A 111 18.78 -23.60 -42.24
N GLU A 112 18.01 -24.30 -43.06
CA GLU A 112 17.34 -25.53 -42.66
C GLU A 112 18.35 -26.64 -42.42
N SER A 113 18.20 -27.32 -41.31
CA SER A 113 19.01 -28.48 -40.94
C SER A 113 18.12 -29.64 -40.54
N ALA A 114 18.61 -30.86 -40.75
CA ALA A 114 17.92 -32.04 -40.23
C ALA A 114 17.89 -32.00 -38.69
N ASP A 115 16.80 -32.45 -38.08
CA ASP A 115 16.65 -32.54 -36.61
C ASP A 115 17.75 -33.40 -35.95
N THR A 116 18.28 -34.38 -36.68
CA THR A 116 19.38 -35.27 -36.28
C THR A 116 20.76 -34.74 -36.67
N ALA A 117 20.86 -33.59 -37.34
CA ALA A 117 22.15 -33.00 -37.68
C ALA A 117 22.92 -32.63 -36.41
N THR A 118 24.24 -32.88 -36.44
CA THR A 118 25.14 -32.50 -35.35
C THR A 118 26.17 -31.51 -35.84
N PHE A 119 26.53 -30.57 -34.99
CA PHE A 119 27.43 -29.46 -35.35
C PHE A 119 28.79 -29.61 -34.67
N THR A 120 29.80 -28.97 -35.24
CA THR A 120 31.16 -28.95 -34.68
C THR A 120 31.76 -27.56 -34.84
N GLY A 121 32.66 -27.19 -33.93
CA GLY A 121 33.23 -25.85 -33.85
C GLY A 121 32.60 -25.04 -32.73
N ASP A 122 32.79 -23.73 -32.81
CA ASP A 122 32.35 -22.74 -31.83
C ASP A 122 31.24 -21.84 -32.39
N LEU A 123 30.39 -21.36 -31.49
CA LEU A 123 29.47 -20.25 -31.75
C LEU A 123 29.67 -19.22 -30.65
N THR A 124 30.05 -18.01 -31.04
CA THR A 124 30.07 -16.85 -30.15
C THR A 124 28.93 -15.92 -30.52
N VAL A 125 28.09 -15.60 -29.54
CA VAL A 125 26.98 -14.67 -29.64
C VAL A 125 27.33 -13.45 -28.80
N THR A 126 27.26 -12.26 -29.41
CA THR A 126 27.62 -11.00 -28.76
C THR A 126 26.46 -10.01 -28.89
N ILE A 127 26.13 -9.33 -27.79
CA ILE A 127 25.26 -8.15 -27.73
C ILE A 127 26.04 -7.06 -27.00
N GLY A 128 26.15 -5.86 -27.59
CA GLY A 128 26.92 -4.76 -27.00
C GLY A 128 28.36 -5.18 -26.66
N ALA A 129 28.70 -5.16 -25.36
CA ALA A 129 30.00 -5.55 -24.83
C ALA A 129 30.04 -7.00 -24.29
N ASP A 130 28.89 -7.64 -24.13
CA ASP A 130 28.75 -8.95 -23.50
C ASP A 130 28.75 -10.06 -24.55
N SER A 131 29.34 -11.21 -24.22
CA SER A 131 29.49 -12.31 -25.16
C SER A 131 29.38 -13.67 -24.49
N LEU A 132 28.67 -14.59 -25.15
CA LEU A 132 28.61 -16.00 -24.83
C LEU A 132 29.33 -16.80 -25.92
N THR A 133 30.29 -17.64 -25.55
CA THR A 133 30.91 -18.62 -26.45
C THR A 133 30.54 -20.04 -26.05
N ILE A 134 29.83 -20.74 -26.92
CA ILE A 134 29.49 -22.16 -26.72
C ILE A 134 30.29 -23.06 -27.68
N ASN A 135 30.54 -24.29 -27.23
CA ASN A 135 31.15 -25.35 -28.04
C ASN A 135 30.16 -26.52 -28.20
N PRO A 136 29.36 -26.53 -29.28
CA PRO A 136 28.35 -27.55 -29.46
C PRO A 136 28.83 -28.78 -30.25
N ALA A 137 30.08 -29.20 -30.06
CA ALA A 137 30.60 -30.40 -30.70
C ALA A 137 29.71 -31.62 -30.46
N GLY A 138 29.15 -32.16 -31.55
CA GLY A 138 28.27 -33.34 -31.56
C GLY A 138 26.84 -33.06 -31.12
N LYS A 139 26.44 -31.80 -30.93
CA LYS A 139 25.11 -31.41 -30.45
C LYS A 139 24.13 -31.10 -31.58
N THR A 140 22.84 -31.34 -31.33
CA THR A 140 21.73 -30.95 -32.22
C THR A 140 21.36 -29.47 -32.04
N LEU A 141 20.49 -28.94 -32.91
CA LEU A 141 19.98 -27.57 -32.76
C LEU A 141 19.20 -27.37 -31.45
N GLU A 142 18.46 -28.38 -30.99
CA GLU A 142 17.75 -28.33 -29.69
C GLU A 142 18.73 -28.18 -28.52
N GLU A 143 19.82 -28.94 -28.55
CA GLU A 143 20.86 -28.84 -27.53
C GLU A 143 21.66 -27.52 -27.63
N ILE A 144 21.83 -26.97 -28.84
CA ILE A 144 22.43 -25.63 -29.03
C ILE A 144 21.52 -24.55 -28.43
N ARG A 145 20.21 -24.63 -28.69
CA ARG A 145 19.21 -23.75 -28.05
C ARG A 145 19.34 -23.82 -26.53
N ASP A 146 19.38 -25.04 -25.97
CA ASP A 146 19.44 -25.24 -24.53
C ASP A 146 20.76 -24.75 -23.93
N LEU A 147 21.87 -24.87 -24.67
CA LEU A 147 23.14 -24.26 -24.27
C LEU A 147 23.04 -22.74 -24.23
N ILE A 148 22.44 -22.09 -25.23
CA ILE A 148 22.32 -20.62 -25.25
C ILE A 148 21.39 -20.15 -24.11
N ASN A 149 20.18 -20.71 -24.02
CA ASN A 149 19.16 -20.22 -23.10
C ASN A 149 19.46 -20.48 -21.62
N ASN A 150 20.26 -21.50 -21.30
CA ASN A 150 20.58 -21.85 -19.92
C ASN A 150 22.00 -21.44 -19.50
N ASP A 151 22.76 -20.77 -20.37
CA ASP A 151 24.07 -20.26 -20.00
C ASP A 151 23.93 -19.05 -19.08
N THR A 152 24.76 -18.99 -18.04
CA THR A 152 24.78 -17.85 -17.12
C THR A 152 25.42 -16.61 -17.75
N ASP A 153 26.24 -16.80 -18.78
CA ASP A 153 26.91 -15.73 -19.51
C ASP A 153 26.11 -15.29 -20.76
N ASN A 154 24.82 -15.68 -20.86
CA ASN A 154 23.96 -15.29 -21.98
C ASN A 154 23.78 -13.75 -22.00
N PRO A 155 24.16 -13.08 -23.11
CA PRO A 155 24.16 -11.61 -23.19
C PRO A 155 22.77 -11.01 -23.50
N GLY A 156 21.67 -11.71 -23.17
CA GLY A 156 20.29 -11.28 -23.47
C GLY A 156 19.78 -11.78 -24.82
N VAL A 157 20.02 -13.05 -25.15
CA VAL A 157 19.58 -13.70 -26.40
C VAL A 157 18.69 -14.89 -26.10
N THR A 158 17.50 -14.89 -26.68
CA THR A 158 16.64 -16.08 -26.70
C THR A 158 16.87 -16.88 -27.98
N ALA A 159 17.25 -18.14 -27.82
CA ALA A 159 17.26 -19.14 -28.88
C ALA A 159 15.94 -19.92 -28.93
N SER A 160 15.46 -20.23 -30.13
CA SER A 160 14.28 -21.05 -30.37
C SER A 160 14.44 -21.91 -31.62
N ILE A 161 13.64 -22.96 -31.73
CA ILE A 161 13.63 -23.85 -32.89
C ILE A 161 12.29 -23.71 -33.62
N ILE A 162 12.36 -23.46 -34.92
CA ILE A 162 11.19 -23.49 -35.82
C ILE A 162 11.28 -24.75 -36.68
N ASN A 163 10.29 -25.63 -36.55
CA ASN A 163 10.13 -26.79 -37.44
C ASN A 163 9.48 -26.33 -38.74
N VAL A 164 10.20 -26.44 -39.86
CA VAL A 164 9.74 -25.94 -41.17
C VAL A 164 9.11 -27.04 -42.04
N ASP A 165 9.53 -28.30 -41.86
CA ASP A 165 8.96 -29.50 -42.49
C ASP A 165 9.30 -30.74 -41.63
N THR A 166 8.82 -31.91 -42.02
CA THR A 166 9.07 -33.20 -41.35
C THR A 166 10.57 -33.48 -41.27
N GLY A 167 11.13 -33.38 -40.07
CA GLY A 167 12.55 -33.63 -39.80
C GLY A 167 13.48 -32.46 -40.13
N GLN A 168 12.96 -31.27 -40.47
CA GLN A 168 13.75 -30.08 -40.80
C GLN A 168 13.46 -28.92 -39.84
N GLN A 169 14.53 -28.31 -39.34
CA GLN A 169 14.51 -27.30 -38.29
C GLN A 169 15.37 -26.09 -38.65
N ARG A 170 15.01 -24.93 -38.10
CA ARG A 170 15.82 -23.70 -38.09
C ARG A 170 16.06 -23.26 -36.66
N LEU A 171 17.29 -22.84 -36.37
CA LEU A 171 17.61 -22.10 -35.14
C LEU A 171 17.31 -20.63 -35.38
N VAL A 172 16.51 -20.05 -34.48
CA VAL A 172 16.19 -18.62 -34.48
C VAL A 172 16.71 -18.00 -33.21
N LEU A 173 17.59 -17.02 -33.36
CA LEU A 173 18.14 -16.21 -32.27
C LEU A 173 17.44 -14.85 -32.30
N THR A 174 16.98 -14.40 -31.15
CA THR A 174 16.31 -13.09 -30.99
C THR A 174 16.94 -12.36 -29.82
N SER A 175 17.27 -11.09 -29.98
CA SER A 175 17.63 -10.24 -28.84
C SER A 175 16.45 -10.10 -27.90
N GLU A 176 16.69 -10.06 -26.59
CA GLU A 176 15.63 -9.84 -25.61
C GLU A 176 15.16 -8.39 -25.62
N GLU A 177 16.09 -7.47 -25.83
CA GLU A 177 15.84 -6.03 -25.93
C GLU A 177 15.81 -5.58 -27.39
N GLU A 178 15.07 -4.50 -27.64
CA GLU A 178 14.93 -3.83 -28.93
C GLU A 178 16.03 -2.79 -29.16
N GLY A 179 16.20 -2.35 -30.41
CA GLY A 179 17.14 -1.31 -30.79
C GLY A 179 18.50 -1.81 -31.30
N PHE A 180 19.25 -0.89 -31.88
CA PHE A 180 20.51 -1.10 -32.57
C PHE A 180 21.63 -1.62 -31.65
N ASP A 181 21.70 -1.10 -30.43
CA ASP A 181 22.73 -1.51 -29.46
C ASP A 181 22.55 -2.97 -29.02
N ASN A 182 21.31 -3.47 -29.09
CA ASN A 182 20.94 -4.83 -28.75
C ASN A 182 21.04 -5.82 -29.92
N ARG A 183 21.68 -5.41 -31.03
CA ARG A 183 21.83 -6.28 -32.20
C ARG A 183 22.77 -7.45 -31.92
N LEU A 184 22.30 -8.65 -32.29
CA LEU A 184 23.10 -9.87 -32.38
C LEU A 184 24.32 -9.69 -33.31
N GLN A 185 25.50 -10.03 -32.81
CA GLN A 185 26.72 -10.24 -33.58
C GLN A 185 27.18 -11.68 -33.37
N LEU A 186 27.32 -12.42 -34.46
CA LEU A 186 27.66 -13.84 -34.42
C LEU A 186 29.04 -14.07 -35.02
N SER A 187 29.85 -14.90 -34.36
CA SER A 187 31.12 -15.37 -34.89
C SER A 187 31.36 -16.84 -34.52
N GLY A 188 32.43 -17.41 -35.05
CA GLY A 188 32.75 -18.83 -34.90
C GLY A 188 32.35 -19.67 -36.11
N SER A 189 32.84 -20.90 -36.11
CA SER A 189 32.71 -21.82 -37.25
C SER A 189 31.26 -22.18 -37.54
N ILE A 190 30.42 -22.21 -36.49
CA ILE A 190 29.01 -22.62 -36.59
C ILE A 190 28.13 -21.51 -37.16
N ALA A 191 28.42 -20.25 -36.85
CA ALA A 191 27.73 -19.11 -37.44
C ALA A 191 27.81 -19.15 -38.98
N THR A 192 28.95 -19.60 -39.51
CA THR A 192 29.19 -19.77 -40.95
C THR A 192 28.50 -21.03 -41.50
N SER A 193 28.59 -22.18 -40.80
CA SER A 193 27.99 -23.43 -41.30
C SER A 193 26.47 -23.42 -41.30
N LEU A 194 25.86 -22.70 -40.35
CA LEU A 194 24.42 -22.52 -40.26
C LEU A 194 23.90 -21.38 -41.13
N ASN A 195 24.81 -20.60 -41.75
CA ASN A 195 24.47 -19.45 -42.59
C ASN A 195 23.40 -18.55 -41.95
N LEU A 196 23.63 -18.16 -40.69
CA LEU A 196 22.65 -17.34 -39.98
C LEU A 196 22.52 -15.97 -40.65
N ALA A 197 21.33 -15.68 -41.16
CA ALA A 197 20.99 -14.43 -41.81
C ALA A 197 20.02 -13.61 -40.94
N SER A 198 20.17 -12.29 -40.95
CA SER A 198 19.18 -11.38 -40.36
C SER A 198 17.87 -11.49 -41.12
N ILE A 199 16.75 -11.51 -40.38
CA ILE A 199 15.40 -11.64 -40.95
C ILE A 199 14.45 -10.53 -40.51
N ASN A 200 14.99 -9.44 -39.96
CA ASN A 200 14.18 -8.31 -39.54
C ASN A 200 13.44 -7.67 -40.72
N GLN A 201 12.15 -7.41 -40.52
CA GLN A 201 11.31 -6.65 -41.44
C GLN A 201 10.69 -5.49 -40.68
N VAL A 202 10.84 -4.28 -41.21
CA VAL A 202 10.30 -3.06 -40.65
C VAL A 202 9.13 -2.61 -41.50
N ALA A 203 8.03 -2.27 -40.83
CA ALA A 203 6.95 -1.51 -41.43
C ALA A 203 7.44 -0.09 -41.71
N VAL A 204 7.33 0.36 -42.96
CA VAL A 204 7.60 1.73 -43.38
C VAL A 204 6.28 2.33 -43.84
N VAL A 205 5.93 3.50 -43.29
CA VAL A 205 4.85 4.31 -43.85
C VAL A 205 5.33 4.85 -45.19
N GLY A 206 4.68 4.43 -46.28
CA GLY A 206 4.96 4.99 -47.59
C GLY A 206 4.61 6.46 -47.60
N GLY A 207 5.61 7.34 -47.50
CA GLY A 207 5.40 8.79 -47.57
C GLY A 207 4.70 9.15 -48.87
N GLY A 208 3.43 9.52 -48.78
CA GLY A 208 2.69 10.15 -49.87
C GLY A 208 3.36 11.48 -50.20
N GLY A 209 4.34 11.47 -51.10
CA GLY A 209 5.09 12.67 -51.46
C GLY A 209 4.15 13.78 -51.95
N PRO A 210 4.42 15.07 -51.61
CA PRO A 210 3.61 16.18 -52.07
C PRO A 210 3.84 16.39 -53.57
N GLY A 211 3.07 15.71 -54.42
CA GLY A 211 3.41 15.57 -55.83
C GLY A 211 2.21 15.44 -56.77
N GLY A 212 1.43 16.52 -56.92
CA GLY A 212 0.78 16.85 -58.19
C GLY A 212 -0.75 16.80 -58.27
N GLY A 213 -1.40 17.93 -57.97
CA GLY A 213 -2.47 18.56 -58.78
C GLY A 213 -3.65 17.75 -59.36
N GLY A 214 -3.99 16.58 -58.83
CA GLY A 214 -5.19 15.81 -59.21
C GLY A 214 -6.39 16.14 -58.31
N PRO A 215 -7.63 16.10 -58.83
CA PRO A 215 -8.82 16.48 -58.07
C PRO A 215 -9.06 15.54 -56.86
N PRO A 216 -9.64 16.04 -55.76
CA PRO A 216 -9.81 15.28 -54.53
C PRO A 216 -10.94 14.26 -54.72
N GLY A 217 -10.60 12.97 -54.63
CA GLY A 217 -11.58 11.90 -54.69
C GLY A 217 -10.96 10.53 -54.49
N GLY A 218 -11.02 10.03 -53.25
CA GLY A 218 -10.70 8.64 -52.89
C GLY A 218 -9.65 8.56 -51.79
N GLY A 219 -10.04 8.07 -50.61
CA GLY A 219 -9.17 7.97 -49.43
C GLY A 219 -7.91 7.16 -49.71
N GLY A 220 -6.75 7.78 -49.54
CA GLY A 220 -5.49 7.09 -49.31
C GLY A 220 -5.38 6.88 -47.81
N GLY A 221 -5.64 5.67 -47.35
CA GLY A 221 -5.00 5.22 -46.12
C GLY A 221 -3.55 4.96 -46.45
N ASP A 222 -2.63 5.39 -45.60
CA ASP A 222 -1.21 5.11 -45.78
C ASP A 222 -1.00 3.60 -45.89
N GLU A 223 -0.49 3.15 -47.04
CA GLU A 223 -0.21 1.73 -47.25
C GLU A 223 1.06 1.38 -46.47
N ILE A 224 0.90 0.58 -45.41
CA ILE A 224 2.03 0.06 -44.64
C ILE A 224 2.74 -0.99 -45.47
N THR A 225 3.93 -0.66 -45.97
CA THR A 225 4.82 -1.59 -46.68
C THR A 225 5.85 -2.17 -45.71
N TYR A 226 6.23 -3.44 -45.89
CA TYR A 226 7.25 -4.07 -45.08
C TYR A 226 8.54 -4.18 -45.89
N GLU A 227 9.64 -3.59 -45.40
CA GLU A 227 10.96 -3.68 -46.01
C GLU A 227 11.89 -4.54 -45.14
N THR A 228 12.74 -5.34 -45.78
CA THR A 228 13.79 -6.07 -45.05
C THR A 228 14.83 -5.08 -44.55
N ILE A 229 15.19 -5.14 -43.27
CA ILE A 229 16.23 -4.27 -42.72
C ILE A 229 17.55 -4.56 -43.45
N THR A 230 18.07 -3.55 -44.14
CA THR A 230 19.39 -3.63 -44.80
C THR A 230 20.48 -2.93 -44.00
N ASP A 231 20.11 -1.93 -43.19
CA ASP A 231 20.98 -1.28 -42.20
C ASP A 231 20.45 -1.56 -40.79
N LEU A 232 21.25 -2.23 -39.95
CA LEU A 232 20.84 -2.57 -38.59
C LEU A 232 20.56 -1.34 -37.71
N ALA A 233 21.05 -0.15 -38.10
CA ALA A 233 20.67 1.12 -37.47
C ALA A 233 19.14 1.37 -37.51
N ASP A 234 18.42 0.70 -38.40
CA ASP A 234 16.96 0.77 -38.50
C ASP A 234 16.22 -0.09 -37.46
N LEU A 235 16.92 -0.72 -36.53
CA LEU A 235 16.32 -1.39 -35.36
C LEU A 235 15.80 -0.42 -34.31
N ASP A 236 16.28 0.83 -34.29
CA ASP A 236 15.78 1.86 -33.40
C ASP A 236 14.44 2.43 -33.91
N ALA A 237 13.58 2.81 -32.97
CA ALA A 237 12.39 3.60 -33.27
C ALA A 237 12.81 4.95 -33.88
N SER A 238 12.03 5.42 -34.84
CA SER A 238 12.18 6.74 -35.45
C SER A 238 10.83 7.43 -35.42
N PHE A 239 10.79 8.62 -34.86
CA PHE A 239 9.59 9.44 -34.77
C PHE A 239 9.97 10.92 -34.73
N SER A 240 9.02 11.82 -34.96
CA SER A 240 9.23 13.24 -34.78
C SER A 240 8.34 13.80 -33.68
N VAL A 241 8.83 14.82 -32.99
CA VAL A 241 8.06 15.63 -32.02
C VAL A 241 8.13 17.08 -32.48
N ASP A 242 6.99 17.69 -32.79
CA ASP A 242 6.89 19.03 -33.39
C ASP A 242 7.80 19.23 -34.62
N GLY A 243 8.03 18.15 -35.38
CA GLY A 243 8.90 18.13 -36.56
C GLY A 243 10.40 17.97 -36.27
N PHE A 244 10.81 17.74 -35.03
CA PHE A 244 12.19 17.35 -34.69
C PHE A 244 12.31 15.83 -34.69
N ASP A 245 13.18 15.29 -35.53
CA ASP A 245 13.43 13.84 -35.63
C ASP A 245 14.16 13.32 -34.39
N ILE A 246 13.62 12.26 -33.80
CA ILE A 246 14.11 11.57 -32.62
C ILE A 246 14.28 10.09 -32.94
N THR A 247 15.37 9.52 -32.44
CA THR A 247 15.64 8.08 -32.48
C THR A 247 15.68 7.52 -31.06
N SER A 248 15.07 6.35 -30.85
CA SER A 248 15.06 5.68 -29.54
C SER A 248 15.32 4.19 -29.70
N ALA A 249 16.17 3.63 -28.85
CA ALA A 249 16.41 2.19 -28.81
C ALA A 249 15.18 1.39 -28.38
N SER A 250 14.23 2.02 -27.67
CA SER A 250 12.99 1.41 -27.21
C SER A 250 11.74 2.16 -27.66
N ASN A 251 10.64 1.41 -27.80
CA ASN A 251 9.29 1.93 -27.95
C ASN A 251 8.78 2.61 -26.66
N GLN A 252 9.49 2.50 -25.53
CA GLN A 252 9.30 3.35 -24.36
C GLN A 252 10.36 4.46 -24.34
N ALA A 253 10.11 5.53 -25.10
CA ALA A 253 11.04 6.64 -25.25
C ALA A 253 10.90 7.63 -24.09
N SER A 254 11.85 7.58 -23.16
CA SER A 254 12.00 8.56 -22.06
C SER A 254 13.05 9.62 -22.40
N SER A 255 13.07 10.72 -21.65
CA SER A 255 14.09 11.80 -21.77
C SER A 255 14.07 12.60 -23.07
N VAL A 256 13.03 12.44 -23.90
CA VAL A 256 12.82 13.26 -25.10
C VAL A 256 12.30 14.64 -24.70
N ILE A 257 11.40 14.66 -23.72
CA ILE A 257 10.91 15.86 -23.04
C ILE A 257 11.00 15.59 -21.54
N ASP A 258 11.49 16.55 -20.76
CA ASP A 258 11.60 16.43 -19.31
C ASP A 258 10.25 16.06 -18.69
N GLY A 259 10.27 15.00 -17.89
CA GLY A 259 9.11 14.47 -17.21
C GLY A 259 8.05 13.78 -18.07
N ILE A 260 8.31 13.47 -19.35
CA ILE A 260 7.40 12.71 -20.22
C ILE A 260 8.09 11.43 -20.72
N THR A 261 7.37 10.31 -20.65
CA THR A 261 7.77 9.05 -21.28
C THR A 261 6.71 8.62 -22.29
N PHE A 262 7.11 8.51 -23.55
CA PHE A 262 6.26 8.08 -24.66
C PHE A 262 6.24 6.56 -24.78
N GLU A 263 5.08 5.99 -25.08
CA GLU A 263 4.89 4.59 -25.44
C GLU A 263 4.39 4.51 -26.88
N LEU A 264 5.31 4.14 -27.78
CA LEU A 264 5.09 4.02 -29.22
C LEU A 264 4.44 2.66 -29.52
N LYS A 265 3.20 2.65 -30.02
CA LYS A 265 2.44 1.40 -30.22
C LYS A 265 2.29 1.02 -31.68
N SER A 266 2.04 1.99 -32.55
CA SER A 266 1.88 1.77 -33.98
C SER A 266 2.34 2.98 -34.79
N LEU A 267 2.45 2.80 -36.11
CA LEU A 267 2.86 3.86 -37.01
C LEU A 267 1.67 4.79 -37.27
N GLY A 268 1.92 6.09 -37.34
CA GLY A 268 0.88 7.08 -37.55
C GLY A 268 1.21 8.44 -36.96
N THR A 269 0.19 9.29 -36.84
CA THR A 269 0.30 10.62 -36.24
C THR A 269 -0.66 10.73 -35.06
N ALA A 270 -0.20 11.37 -33.99
CA ALA A 270 -1.02 11.66 -32.82
C ALA A 270 -0.59 12.99 -32.21
N THR A 271 -1.55 13.75 -31.70
CA THR A 271 -1.29 14.94 -30.90
C THR A 271 -1.40 14.56 -29.42
N LEU A 272 -0.38 14.86 -28.64
CA LEU A 272 -0.34 14.65 -27.20
C LEU A 272 -0.62 15.95 -26.46
N ASN A 273 -1.69 15.97 -25.66
CA ASN A 273 -2.02 17.10 -24.80
C ASN A 273 -1.62 16.82 -23.35
N ILE A 274 -0.76 17.66 -22.79
CA ILE A 274 -0.33 17.62 -21.40
C ILE A 274 -1.03 18.73 -20.62
N ASP A 275 -1.84 18.34 -19.64
CA ASP A 275 -2.49 19.27 -18.71
C ASP A 275 -2.29 18.81 -17.25
N ARG A 276 -2.78 19.60 -16.28
CA ARG A 276 -2.89 19.12 -14.91
C ARG A 276 -3.97 18.06 -14.82
N ASP A 277 -3.67 17.02 -14.06
CA ASP A 277 -4.68 16.04 -13.67
C ASP A 277 -5.42 16.56 -12.43
N THR A 278 -6.44 17.38 -12.66
CA THR A 278 -7.25 17.94 -11.56
C THR A 278 -8.09 16.87 -10.87
N ASP A 279 -8.41 15.78 -11.57
CA ASP A 279 -9.22 14.67 -11.04
C ASP A 279 -8.41 13.87 -10.01
N GLU A 280 -7.16 13.52 -10.29
CA GLU A 280 -6.29 12.86 -9.30
C GLU A 280 -5.93 13.77 -8.11
N ILE A 281 -5.91 15.09 -8.31
CA ILE A 281 -5.73 16.05 -7.21
C ILE A 281 -6.98 16.13 -6.34
N GLU A 282 -8.17 16.20 -6.94
CA GLU A 282 -9.44 16.15 -6.20
C GLU A 282 -9.52 14.89 -5.35
N LYS A 283 -9.18 13.74 -5.93
CA LYS A 283 -9.10 12.46 -5.22
C LYS A 283 -8.10 12.47 -4.06
N SER A 284 -6.93 13.10 -4.23
CA SER A 284 -5.97 13.27 -3.13
C SER A 284 -6.54 14.15 -2.00
N VAL A 285 -7.33 15.18 -2.33
CA VAL A 285 -8.05 16.00 -1.35
C VAL A 285 -9.20 15.23 -0.68
N GLU A 286 -9.91 14.37 -1.41
CA GLU A 286 -10.92 13.47 -0.85
C GLU A 286 -10.30 12.48 0.15
N GLU A 287 -9.15 11.87 -0.20
CA GLU A 287 -8.38 11.00 0.70
C GLU A 287 -7.97 11.74 1.99
N PHE A 288 -7.56 13.01 1.88
CA PHE A 288 -7.27 13.87 3.03
C PHE A 288 -8.49 14.05 3.94
N VAL A 289 -9.65 14.38 3.34
CA VAL A 289 -10.92 14.59 4.05
C VAL A 289 -11.37 13.30 4.73
N GLU A 290 -11.26 12.16 4.04
CA GLU A 290 -11.62 10.85 4.58
C GLU A 290 -10.74 10.48 5.78
N ALA A 291 -9.42 10.62 5.67
CA ALA A 291 -8.49 10.34 6.76
C ALA A 291 -8.81 11.19 8.00
N TYR A 292 -9.05 12.49 7.81
CA TYR A 292 -9.45 13.40 8.88
C TYR A 292 -10.76 12.99 9.53
N ASN A 293 -11.80 12.70 8.73
CA ASN A 293 -13.12 12.37 9.22
C ASN A 293 -13.14 11.03 9.97
N ASN A 294 -12.38 10.03 9.51
CA ASN A 294 -12.24 8.76 10.20
C ASN A 294 -11.64 8.92 11.61
N LEU A 295 -10.62 9.76 11.77
CA LEU A 295 -10.06 10.10 13.07
C LEU A 295 -11.09 10.83 13.95
N TYR A 296 -11.75 11.85 13.39
CA TYR A 296 -12.74 12.64 14.14
C TYR A 296 -13.94 11.81 14.59
N SER A 297 -14.46 10.93 13.74
CA SER A 297 -15.52 9.98 14.07
C SER A 297 -15.09 9.08 15.22
N THR A 298 -13.90 8.48 15.14
CA THR A 298 -13.39 7.61 16.21
C THR A 298 -13.29 8.35 17.55
N LEU A 299 -12.74 9.58 17.54
CA LEU A 299 -12.63 10.41 18.75
C LEU A 299 -14.00 10.80 19.32
N ASN A 300 -14.97 11.10 18.46
CA ASN A 300 -16.34 11.41 18.88
C ASN A 300 -17.04 10.17 19.49
N ASP A 301 -16.88 9.00 18.88
CA ASP A 301 -17.49 7.75 19.36
C ASP A 301 -16.98 7.38 20.74
N VAL A 302 -15.65 7.32 20.93
CA VAL A 302 -15.07 7.00 22.24
C VAL A 302 -15.36 8.08 23.28
N SER A 303 -15.44 9.36 22.90
CA SER A 303 -15.81 10.44 23.81
C SER A 303 -17.27 10.37 24.27
N ASN A 304 -18.15 9.77 23.48
CA ASN A 304 -19.58 9.63 23.80
C ASN A 304 -19.87 8.34 24.59
N ASP A 305 -18.94 7.39 24.67
CA ASP A 305 -19.11 6.11 25.35
C ASP A 305 -18.04 5.86 26.44
N GLU A 306 -16.96 5.12 26.13
CA GLU A 306 -16.02 4.62 27.15
C GLU A 306 -15.19 5.73 27.82
N LEU A 307 -14.95 6.84 27.11
CA LEU A 307 -14.11 7.97 27.52
C LEU A 307 -14.92 9.26 27.72
N GLN A 308 -16.18 9.12 28.16
CA GLN A 308 -17.02 10.26 28.53
C GLN A 308 -16.28 11.21 29.49
N SER A 309 -16.22 12.48 29.09
CA SER A 309 -15.53 13.54 29.84
C SER A 309 -14.01 13.39 29.99
N ASP A 310 -13.35 12.47 29.27
CA ASP A 310 -11.89 12.37 29.29
C ASP A 310 -11.24 13.61 28.65
N SER A 311 -10.26 14.20 29.32
CA SER A 311 -9.60 15.43 28.88
C SER A 311 -8.62 15.21 27.73
N THR A 312 -8.08 14.00 27.57
CA THR A 312 -7.10 13.69 26.52
C THR A 312 -7.76 13.75 25.14
N VAL A 313 -8.93 13.11 24.98
CA VAL A 313 -9.69 13.12 23.72
C VAL A 313 -10.02 14.55 23.29
N ARG A 314 -10.49 15.39 24.22
CA ARG A 314 -10.72 16.82 23.96
C ARG A 314 -9.46 17.59 23.61
N SER A 315 -8.32 17.22 24.19
CA SER A 315 -7.03 17.86 23.90
C SER A 315 -6.56 17.51 22.49
N ILE A 316 -6.70 16.25 22.06
CA ILE A 316 -6.41 15.78 20.71
C ILE A 316 -7.28 16.50 19.70
N GLN A 317 -8.60 16.49 19.89
CA GLN A 317 -9.55 17.20 19.03
C GLN A 317 -9.23 18.70 18.93
N SER A 318 -8.88 19.35 20.05
CA SER A 318 -8.52 20.77 20.06
C SER A 318 -7.22 21.04 19.33
N ALA A 319 -6.19 20.19 19.49
CA ALA A 319 -4.91 20.34 18.82
C ALA A 319 -5.03 20.20 17.31
N ILE A 320 -5.72 19.17 16.82
CA ILE A 320 -6.00 18.95 15.40
C ILE A 320 -6.79 20.13 14.82
N ARG A 321 -7.84 20.56 15.52
CA ARG A 321 -8.65 21.73 15.11
C ARG A 321 -7.85 23.02 15.10
N ASN A 322 -6.90 23.19 16.03
CA ASN A 322 -6.02 24.36 16.05
C ASN A 322 -5.08 24.36 14.85
N VAL A 323 -4.51 23.21 14.48
CA VAL A 323 -3.69 23.07 13.27
C VAL A 323 -4.54 23.44 12.05
N TYR A 324 -5.71 22.84 11.89
CA TYR A 324 -6.64 23.13 10.79
C TYR A 324 -6.96 24.62 10.63
N ASN A 325 -7.26 25.30 11.74
CA ASN A 325 -7.63 26.73 11.73
C ASN A 325 -6.45 27.68 11.67
N SER A 326 -5.22 27.18 11.76
CA SER A 326 -4.02 28.01 11.75
C SER A 326 -3.39 28.03 10.36
N ASN A 327 -3.22 29.23 9.81
CA ASN A 327 -2.59 29.40 8.51
C ASN A 327 -1.11 28.97 8.58
N PRO A 328 -0.62 28.19 7.59
CA PRO A 328 0.80 27.94 7.42
C PRO A 328 1.60 29.23 7.30
N VAL A 329 2.85 29.22 7.77
CA VAL A 329 3.74 30.38 7.71
C VAL A 329 4.76 30.16 6.61
N GLY A 330 5.07 31.20 5.82
CA GLY A 330 6.13 31.12 4.80
C GLY A 330 5.69 30.51 3.47
N LEU A 331 4.45 30.05 3.34
CA LEU A 331 3.86 29.75 2.03
C LEU A 331 3.68 31.05 1.24
N THR A 332 4.08 31.01 -0.03
CA THR A 332 3.89 32.10 -0.99
C THR A 332 2.79 31.73 -1.96
N GLY A 333 1.81 32.60 -2.18
CA GLY A 333 0.73 32.34 -3.12
C GLY A 333 -0.60 32.94 -2.70
N THR A 334 -1.66 32.57 -3.42
CA THR A 334 -3.00 33.11 -3.23
C THR A 334 -3.73 32.50 -2.02
N PHE A 335 -3.55 31.19 -1.79
CA PHE A 335 -4.25 30.47 -0.73
C PHE A 335 -3.37 30.22 0.48
N SER A 336 -3.96 30.38 1.67
CA SER A 336 -3.28 30.15 2.96
C SER A 336 -4.17 29.45 4.00
N ALA A 337 -5.39 29.06 3.61
CA ALA A 337 -6.32 28.35 4.46
C ALA A 337 -7.17 27.37 3.65
N LEU A 338 -7.45 26.19 4.22
CA LEU A 338 -8.19 25.10 3.57
C LEU A 338 -9.61 25.52 3.15
N ILE A 339 -10.24 26.42 3.91
CA ILE A 339 -11.55 26.98 3.54
C ILE A 339 -11.54 27.78 2.23
N GLN A 340 -10.39 28.34 1.83
CA GLN A 340 -10.29 29.08 0.57
C GLN A 340 -10.21 28.17 -0.65
N VAL A 341 -9.96 26.87 -0.44
CA VAL A 341 -9.83 25.84 -1.48
C VAL A 341 -10.98 24.81 -1.38
N GLY A 342 -12.10 25.20 -0.77
CA GLY A 342 -13.33 24.40 -0.74
C GLY A 342 -13.49 23.45 0.45
N LEU A 343 -12.56 23.42 1.42
CA LEU A 343 -12.68 22.55 2.59
C LEU A 343 -13.43 23.24 3.74
N ASN A 344 -14.64 22.78 4.00
CA ASN A 344 -15.53 23.32 5.03
C ASN A 344 -15.56 22.39 6.24
N THR A 345 -15.63 22.97 7.44
CA THR A 345 -15.75 22.21 8.70
C THR A 345 -17.17 22.32 9.26
N ASP A 346 -17.77 21.18 9.61
CA ASP A 346 -19.01 21.17 10.35
C ASP A 346 -18.79 21.67 11.78
N SER A 347 -19.51 22.72 12.17
CA SER A 347 -19.37 23.37 13.48
C SER A 347 -19.76 22.52 14.68
N LYS A 348 -20.51 21.42 14.48
CA LYS A 348 -21.00 20.52 15.52
C LYS A 348 -20.14 19.28 15.65
N THR A 349 -19.85 18.60 14.54
CA THR A 349 -19.10 17.34 14.54
C THR A 349 -17.60 17.58 14.44
N GLY A 350 -17.19 18.68 13.81
CA GLY A 350 -15.80 18.98 13.48
C GLY A 350 -15.33 18.30 12.20
N GLU A 351 -16.18 17.53 11.52
CA GLU A 351 -15.84 16.83 10.26
C GLU A 351 -15.66 17.81 9.11
N LEU A 352 -14.87 17.40 8.12
CA LEU A 352 -14.61 18.14 6.89
C LEU A 352 -15.55 17.70 5.77
N SER A 353 -15.84 18.64 4.88
CA SER A 353 -16.55 18.44 3.63
C SER A 353 -15.83 19.20 2.52
N LEU A 354 -15.77 18.59 1.34
CA LEU A 354 -15.17 19.17 0.15
C LEU A 354 -16.26 19.78 -0.74
N ASP A 355 -16.06 21.03 -1.14
CA ASP A 355 -16.76 21.62 -2.29
C ASP A 355 -15.85 21.51 -3.51
N SER A 356 -16.14 20.54 -4.38
CA SER A 356 -15.38 20.27 -5.60
C SER A 356 -15.33 21.46 -6.56
N SER A 357 -16.38 22.29 -6.59
CA SER A 357 -16.41 23.46 -7.47
C SER A 357 -15.47 24.54 -6.97
N ASP A 358 -15.42 24.77 -5.65
CA ASP A 358 -14.48 25.71 -5.06
C ASP A 358 -13.03 25.23 -5.17
N LEU A 359 -12.79 23.91 -5.02
CA LEU A 359 -11.47 23.33 -5.24
C LEU A 359 -11.02 23.52 -6.70
N GLN A 360 -11.89 23.21 -7.67
CA GLN A 360 -11.57 23.40 -9.09
C GLN A 360 -11.25 24.87 -9.40
N ASN A 361 -12.07 25.81 -8.91
CA ASN A 361 -11.82 27.24 -9.07
C ASN A 361 -10.47 27.67 -8.47
N ALA A 362 -10.07 27.07 -7.34
CA ALA A 362 -8.78 27.33 -6.71
C ALA A 362 -7.61 26.77 -7.53
N LEU A 363 -7.73 25.55 -8.03
CA LEU A 363 -6.72 24.91 -8.90
C LEU A 363 -6.49 25.71 -10.19
N ASP A 364 -7.57 26.24 -10.78
CA ASP A 364 -7.50 27.07 -11.99
C ASP A 364 -6.84 28.43 -11.73
N LEU A 365 -7.02 28.99 -10.53
CA LEU A 365 -6.48 30.31 -10.17
C LEU A 365 -4.99 30.26 -9.80
N ASP A 366 -4.61 29.37 -8.89
CA ASP A 366 -3.24 29.28 -8.36
C ASP A 366 -2.95 27.86 -7.84
N PHE A 367 -2.79 26.94 -8.78
CA PHE A 367 -2.42 25.55 -8.57
C PHE A 367 -1.27 25.36 -7.58
N GLN A 368 -0.18 26.12 -7.72
CA GLN A 368 1.03 25.91 -6.91
C GLN A 368 0.72 26.22 -5.45
N SER A 369 -0.06 27.26 -5.18
CA SER A 369 -0.47 27.58 -3.81
C SER A 369 -1.42 26.55 -3.20
N VAL A 370 -2.27 25.87 -4.01
CA VAL A 370 -3.08 24.73 -3.53
C VAL A 370 -2.18 23.55 -3.18
N ALA A 371 -1.27 23.16 -4.08
CA ALA A 371 -0.35 22.05 -3.84
C ALA A 371 0.52 22.28 -2.59
N ASP A 372 1.09 23.48 -2.44
CA ASP A 372 1.91 23.84 -1.28
C ASP A 372 1.09 23.90 0.02
N LEU A 373 -0.19 24.32 -0.05
CA LEU A 373 -1.07 24.33 1.11
C LEU A 373 -1.28 22.92 1.68
N PHE A 374 -1.39 21.89 0.84
CA PHE A 374 -1.53 20.51 1.31
C PHE A 374 -0.19 19.84 1.62
N ALA A 375 0.77 19.94 0.70
CA ALA A 375 1.91 19.03 0.60
C ALA A 375 3.28 19.73 0.61
N ASN A 376 3.38 20.97 1.09
CA ASN A 376 4.69 21.54 1.38
C ASN A 376 5.38 20.77 2.52
N ASP A 377 6.66 20.44 2.33
CA ASP A 377 7.44 19.56 3.22
C ASP A 377 7.38 19.94 4.71
N ASP A 378 7.39 21.24 5.04
CA ASP A 378 7.47 21.70 6.44
C ASP A 378 6.22 22.45 6.91
N GLN A 379 5.41 22.96 5.98
CA GLN A 379 4.30 23.86 6.28
C GLN A 379 2.97 23.41 5.66
N GLY A 380 2.99 22.34 4.85
CA GLY A 380 1.80 21.73 4.30
C GLY A 380 0.88 21.24 5.40
N MET A 381 -0.43 21.31 5.15
CA MET A 381 -1.43 20.87 6.12
C MET A 381 -1.30 19.38 6.44
N ALA A 382 -0.92 18.55 5.46
CA ALA A 382 -0.67 17.14 5.69
C ALA A 382 0.49 16.93 6.66
N PHE A 383 1.66 17.52 6.40
CA PHE A 383 2.82 17.46 7.31
C PHE A 383 2.46 17.91 8.73
N ARG A 384 1.84 19.10 8.87
CA ARG A 384 1.51 19.68 10.18
C ARG A 384 0.50 18.84 10.97
N LEU A 385 -0.43 18.18 10.28
CA LEU A 385 -1.41 17.29 10.88
C LEU A 385 -0.81 15.91 11.23
N GLY A 386 0.09 15.39 10.41
CA GLY A 386 0.89 14.20 10.72
C GLY A 386 1.74 14.41 11.97
N GLU A 387 2.50 15.50 12.03
CA GLU A 387 3.36 15.85 13.18
C GLU A 387 2.59 15.92 14.51
N ILE A 388 1.41 16.55 14.53
CA ILE A 388 0.63 16.64 15.77
C ILE A 388 0.04 15.28 16.17
N ALA A 389 -0.27 14.41 15.21
CA ALA A 389 -0.72 13.04 15.48
C ALA A 389 0.43 12.20 16.05
N GLY A 390 1.62 12.28 15.46
CA GLY A 390 2.84 11.61 15.94
C GLY A 390 3.20 12.01 17.37
N GLN A 391 3.13 13.30 17.72
CA GLN A 391 3.39 13.78 19.09
C GLN A 391 2.45 13.15 20.15
N PHE A 392 1.23 12.76 19.77
CA PHE A 392 0.32 12.07 20.69
C PHE A 392 0.66 10.59 20.85
N LEU A 393 1.23 9.96 19.81
CA LEU A 393 1.61 8.55 19.73
C LEU A 393 3.01 8.25 20.24
N ASP A 394 3.88 9.26 20.32
CA ASP A 394 5.24 9.14 20.83
C ASP A 394 5.32 8.37 22.16
N ASN A 395 6.49 7.79 22.45
CA ASN A 395 6.75 7.10 23.71
C ASN A 395 6.51 7.98 24.96
N ASN A 396 6.62 9.30 24.81
CA ASN A 396 6.32 10.28 25.86
C ASN A 396 5.00 11.04 25.61
N GLY A 397 4.24 10.64 24.59
CA GLY A 397 2.95 11.21 24.20
C GLY A 397 1.85 10.94 25.23
N ILE A 398 0.81 11.79 25.21
CA ILE A 398 -0.26 11.73 26.22
C ILE A 398 -1.08 10.43 26.15
N VAL A 399 -1.23 9.86 24.95
CA VAL A 399 -2.00 8.63 24.72
C VAL A 399 -1.26 7.46 25.36
N LYS A 400 0.03 7.32 25.05
CA LYS A 400 0.87 6.26 25.60
C LYS A 400 0.93 6.29 27.12
N ASN A 401 1.20 7.46 27.70
CA ASN A 401 1.22 7.64 29.17
C ASN A 401 -0.10 7.23 29.83
N ARG A 402 -1.23 7.44 29.14
CA ARG A 402 -2.55 7.16 29.66
C ARG A 402 -2.88 5.67 29.60
N GLU A 403 -2.50 4.97 28.52
CA GLU A 403 -2.54 3.52 28.42
C GLU A 403 -1.72 2.87 29.56
N GLU A 404 -0.48 3.31 29.77
CA GLU A 404 0.40 2.79 30.82
C GLU A 404 -0.17 3.03 32.22
N ASN A 405 -0.76 4.20 32.48
CA ASN A 405 -1.40 4.48 33.76
C ASN A 405 -2.64 3.60 34.01
N LEU A 406 -3.43 3.31 32.96
CA LEU A 406 -4.59 2.43 33.07
C LEU A 406 -4.14 0.98 33.34
N GLN A 407 -3.11 0.51 32.63
CA GLN A 407 -2.54 -0.82 32.84
C GLN A 407 -2.03 -0.97 34.28
N SER A 408 -1.24 0.00 34.78
CA SER A 408 -0.75 -0.04 36.15
C SER A 408 -1.88 -0.08 37.19
N ARG A 409 -3.01 0.58 36.95
CA ARG A 409 -4.18 0.52 37.86
C ARG A 409 -4.91 -0.81 37.80
N ILE A 410 -4.88 -1.49 36.66
CA ILE A 410 -5.42 -2.84 36.51
C ILE A 410 -4.55 -3.78 37.34
N ASP A 411 -3.23 -3.74 37.12
CA ASP A 411 -2.25 -4.57 37.82
C ASP A 411 -2.35 -4.40 39.35
N ASP A 412 -2.39 -3.15 39.84
CA ASP A 412 -2.56 -2.85 41.27
C ASP A 412 -3.88 -3.40 41.85
N ALA A 413 -4.98 -3.31 41.07
CA ALA A 413 -6.28 -3.81 41.50
C ALA A 413 -6.34 -5.34 41.52
N GLU A 414 -5.65 -6.01 40.59
CA GLU A 414 -5.50 -7.47 40.57
C GLU A 414 -4.71 -7.98 41.78
N ASP A 415 -3.60 -7.31 42.12
CA ASP A 415 -2.80 -7.62 43.31
C ASP A 415 -3.60 -7.45 44.62
N ASP A 416 -4.44 -6.41 44.69
CA ASP A 416 -5.36 -6.18 45.81
C ASP A 416 -6.44 -7.27 45.90
N ILE A 417 -7.02 -7.68 44.76
CA ILE A 417 -7.99 -8.79 44.71
C ILE A 417 -7.33 -10.07 45.20
N PHE A 418 -6.15 -10.42 44.70
CA PHE A 418 -5.42 -11.61 45.11
C PHE A 418 -5.19 -11.63 46.63
N SER A 419 -4.75 -10.49 47.19
CA SER A 419 -4.55 -10.33 48.62
C SER A 419 -5.84 -10.45 49.44
N LEU A 420 -6.96 -9.92 48.93
CA LEU A 420 -8.26 -9.99 49.58
C LEU A 420 -8.86 -11.40 49.51
N GLU A 421 -8.70 -12.12 48.40
CA GLU A 421 -9.16 -13.49 48.24
C GLU A 421 -8.44 -14.44 49.21
N ALA A 422 -7.13 -14.29 49.38
CA ALA A 422 -6.39 -15.05 50.39
C ALA A 422 -6.89 -14.78 51.83
N ARG A 423 -7.26 -13.53 52.15
CA ARG A 423 -7.86 -13.18 53.46
C ARG A 423 -9.26 -13.75 53.62
N MET A 424 -10.04 -13.79 52.55
CA MET A 424 -11.39 -14.35 52.52
C MET A 424 -11.39 -15.83 52.87
N GLU A 425 -10.46 -16.62 52.31
CA GLU A 425 -10.33 -18.04 52.63
C GLU A 425 -10.07 -18.28 54.13
N LEU A 426 -9.14 -17.52 54.71
CA LEU A 426 -8.84 -17.59 56.15
C LEU A 426 -10.06 -17.19 57.00
N LYS A 427 -10.80 -16.15 56.57
CA LYS A 427 -11.98 -15.68 57.29
C LYS A 427 -13.13 -16.69 57.22
N GLU A 428 -13.34 -17.34 56.07
CA GLU A 428 -14.32 -18.42 55.94
C GLU A 428 -13.99 -19.59 56.86
N ALA A 429 -12.73 -20.04 56.87
CA ALA A 429 -12.28 -21.11 57.74
C ALA A 429 -12.50 -20.76 59.22
N ALA A 430 -12.19 -19.53 59.63
CA ALA A 430 -12.42 -19.05 60.99
C ALA A 430 -13.92 -18.99 61.34
N LEU A 431 -14.77 -18.49 60.44
CA LEU A 431 -16.23 -18.44 60.64
C LEU A 431 -16.81 -19.85 60.78
N ARG A 432 -16.44 -20.78 59.89
CA ARG A 432 -16.87 -22.18 59.95
C ARG A 432 -16.47 -22.83 61.27
N SER A 433 -15.23 -22.65 61.71
CA SER A 433 -14.74 -23.15 63.01
C SER A 433 -15.54 -22.57 64.20
N LYS A 434 -15.80 -21.26 64.18
CA LYS A 434 -16.59 -20.58 65.21
C LYS A 434 -18.03 -21.09 65.26
N PHE A 435 -18.70 -21.22 64.13
CA PHE A 435 -20.08 -21.73 64.07
C PHE A 435 -20.16 -23.22 64.43
N ALA A 436 -19.18 -24.05 64.06
CA ALA A 436 -19.13 -25.45 64.48
C ALA A 436 -18.98 -25.58 66.01
N SER A 437 -18.17 -24.72 66.63
CA SER A 437 -18.01 -24.69 68.09
C SER A 437 -19.30 -24.27 68.80
N LEU A 438 -20.01 -23.28 68.26
CA LEU A 438 -21.32 -22.83 68.77
C LEU A 438 -22.40 -23.90 68.61
N ASP A 439 -22.45 -24.62 67.49
CA ASP A 439 -23.39 -25.72 67.25
C ASP A 439 -23.17 -26.87 68.25
N SER A 440 -21.90 -27.22 68.53
CA SER A 440 -21.55 -28.20 69.55
C SER A 440 -21.99 -27.77 70.96
N LEU A 441 -21.80 -26.50 71.32
CA LEU A 441 -22.24 -25.96 72.60
C LEU A 441 -23.77 -26.02 72.73
N ILE A 442 -24.49 -25.56 71.71
CA ILE A 442 -25.96 -25.59 71.69
C ILE A 442 -26.48 -27.02 71.76
N GLY A 443 -25.90 -27.95 70.99
CA GLY A 443 -26.25 -29.37 71.05
C GLY A 443 -26.02 -29.96 72.44
N SER A 444 -24.93 -29.59 73.13
CA SER A 444 -24.68 -30.00 74.52
C SER A 444 -25.70 -29.43 75.51
N MET A 445 -26.12 -28.18 75.31
CA MET A 445 -27.15 -27.52 76.14
C MET A 445 -28.53 -28.14 75.90
N GLN A 446 -28.89 -28.46 74.66
CA GLN A 446 -30.14 -29.13 74.32
C GLN A 446 -30.17 -30.58 74.84
N GLY A 447 -29.06 -31.30 74.75
CA GLY A 447 -28.90 -32.61 75.38
C GLY A 447 -29.06 -32.55 76.90
N THR A 448 -28.47 -31.54 77.55
CA THR A 448 -28.62 -31.33 79.01
C THR A 448 -30.06 -30.96 79.38
N MET A 449 -30.73 -30.10 78.59
CA MET A 449 -32.13 -29.75 78.80
C MET A 449 -33.07 -30.95 78.62
N SER A 450 -32.82 -31.79 77.61
CA SER A 450 -33.56 -33.04 77.40
C SER A 450 -33.39 -34.01 78.58
N PHE A 451 -32.15 -34.17 79.07
CA PHE A 451 -31.84 -34.97 80.25
C PHE A 451 -32.54 -34.45 81.52
N VAL A 452 -32.52 -33.13 81.76
CA VAL A 452 -33.23 -32.50 82.90
C VAL A 452 -34.74 -32.66 82.75
N SER A 453 -35.29 -32.57 81.54
CA SER A 453 -36.72 -32.79 81.30
C SER A 453 -37.17 -34.24 81.56
N GLN A 454 -36.32 -35.23 81.25
CA GLN A 454 -36.57 -36.65 81.57
C GLN A 454 -36.47 -36.94 83.07
N LEU A 455 -35.63 -36.22 83.81
CA LEU A 455 -35.60 -36.29 85.28
C LEU A 455 -36.85 -35.66 85.93
N GLY A 456 -37.51 -34.72 85.26
CA GLY A 456 -38.76 -34.11 85.71
C GLY A 456 -40.04 -34.87 85.36
N SER A 457 -39.94 -35.98 84.60
CA SER A 457 -41.10 -36.80 84.18
C SER A 457 -41.28 -38.11 84.97
N PHE A 458 -40.70 -38.21 86.17
CA PHE A 458 -40.93 -39.30 87.12
C PHE A 458 -41.83 -38.87 88.27
#